data_AF-A0A958IDT8-F1
#
_entry.id   AF-A0A958IDT8-F1
#
_cell.length_a   1.000
_cell.length_b   1.000
_cell.length_c   1.000
_cell.angle_alpha   90.00
_cell.angle_beta   90.00
_cell.angle_gamma   90.00
#
_symmetry.space_group_name_H-M   'P 1'
#
loop_
_entity.id
_entity.type
_entity.pdbx_description
1 polymer ?
#
loop_
_entity_poly.entity_id
_entity_poly.type
_entity_poly.pdbx_seq_one_letter_code
_entity_poly.pdbx_strand_id
1 'polypeptide(L)'
;NGTPEQQKMVQDAVDRWWWPSLMMFGPSDANSPNSEELLKWKVKIHGNDFLRQRFVNLTVPQAKAINVTLPDPKLKLNEKTGDWEFGEINWDEFWSVVKGNGPCNHERLTARQAAHQNGMWVREAAEAYTKKHSKQKAS
;
A
#
# COMPACT_ATOMS: atom_id res chain seq x y z
N ASN A 1 -27.04 -7.98 3.07
CA ASN A 1 -27.22 -7.22 4.34
C ASN A 1 -26.74 -8.09 5.49
N GLY A 2 -25.70 -7.65 6.21
CA GLY A 2 -25.10 -8.36 7.34
C GLY A 2 -25.64 -7.89 8.70
N THR A 3 -25.21 -8.54 9.79
CA THR A 3 -25.61 -8.17 11.16
C THR A 3 -25.06 -6.79 11.56
N PRO A 4 -25.63 -6.13 12.58
CA PRO A 4 -25.09 -4.86 13.09
C PRO A 4 -23.60 -4.94 13.47
N GLU A 5 -23.17 -6.06 14.04
CA GLU A 5 -21.77 -6.29 14.42
C GLU A 5 -20.86 -6.40 13.19
N GLN A 6 -21.32 -7.08 12.14
CA GLN A 6 -20.58 -7.19 10.88
C GLN A 6 -20.42 -5.82 10.21
N GLN A 7 -21.49 -5.00 10.22
CA GLN A 7 -21.45 -3.65 9.67
C GLN A 7 -20.46 -2.77 10.45
N LYS A 8 -20.48 -2.84 11.78
CA LYS A 8 -19.54 -2.11 12.64
C LYS A 8 -18.09 -2.54 12.41
N MET A 9 -17.84 -3.84 12.24
CA MET A 9 -16.51 -4.37 11.97
C MET A 9 -15.96 -3.88 10.62
N VAL A 10 -16.81 -3.80 9.58
CA VAL A 10 -16.41 -3.25 8.29
C VAL A 10 -16.12 -1.75 8.40
N GLN A 11 -16.97 -1.00 9.09
CA GLN A 11 -16.77 0.43 9.28
C GLN A 11 -15.46 0.72 10.03
N ASP A 12 -15.19 0.02 11.13
CA ASP A 12 -13.94 0.15 11.90
C ASP A 12 -12.70 -0.16 11.05
N ALA A 13 -12.78 -1.18 10.18
CA ALA A 13 -11.69 -1.48 9.26
C ALA A 13 -11.46 -0.33 8.26
N VAL A 14 -12.53 0.24 7.70
CA VAL A 14 -12.41 1.37 6.76
C VAL A 14 -11.87 2.62 7.44
N ASP A 15 -12.33 2.91 8.67
CA ASP A 15 -11.87 4.07 9.44
C ASP A 15 -10.35 4.03 9.67
N ARG A 16 -9.82 2.84 9.96
CA ARG A 16 -8.37 2.63 10.16
C ARG A 16 -7.56 2.61 8.87
N TRP A 17 -8.11 2.08 7.77
CA TRP A 17 -7.34 1.79 6.56
C TRP A 17 -7.49 2.82 5.44
N TRP A 18 -8.47 3.73 5.51
CA TRP A 18 -8.70 4.72 4.44
C TRP A 18 -7.45 5.56 4.13
N TRP A 19 -6.93 6.30 5.11
CA TRP A 19 -5.77 7.17 4.92
C TRP A 19 -4.49 6.41 4.58
N PRO A 20 -4.15 5.29 5.26
CA PRO A 20 -3.02 4.45 4.84
C PRO A 20 -3.12 3.96 3.40
N SER A 21 -4.33 3.66 2.90
CA SER A 21 -4.53 3.23 1.51
C SER A 21 -4.24 4.36 0.52
N LEU A 22 -4.62 5.61 0.85
CA LEU A 22 -4.29 6.79 0.03
C LEU A 22 -2.80 7.12 0.03
N MET A 23 -2.11 6.83 1.14
CA MET A 23 -0.65 6.98 1.27
C MET A 23 0.14 5.97 0.43
N MET A 24 -0.46 4.84 0.03
CA MET A 24 0.22 3.82 -0.80
C MET A 24 0.63 4.35 -2.18
N PHE A 25 -0.05 5.38 -2.69
CA PHE A 25 0.30 6.04 -3.94
C PHE A 25 1.57 6.89 -3.83
N GLY A 26 2.16 7.03 -2.64
CA GLY A 26 3.37 7.78 -2.39
C GLY A 26 3.11 9.26 -2.07
N PRO A 27 4.19 10.06 -1.95
CA PRO A 27 4.08 11.49 -1.67
C PRO A 27 3.38 12.23 -2.80
N SER A 28 2.96 13.47 -2.53
CA SER A 28 2.48 14.37 -3.60
C SER A 28 3.51 14.51 -4.71
N ASP A 29 3.06 14.72 -5.94
CA ASP A 29 3.95 14.88 -7.09
C ASP A 29 4.92 16.08 -6.91
N ALA A 30 4.53 17.11 -6.15
CA ALA A 30 5.41 18.23 -5.78
C ALA A 30 6.58 17.83 -4.85
N ASN A 31 6.42 16.75 -4.09
CA ASN A 31 7.40 16.26 -3.11
C ASN A 31 7.99 14.89 -3.50
N SER A 32 7.90 14.53 -4.79
CA SER A 32 8.37 13.25 -5.31
C SER A 32 9.64 13.44 -6.16
N PRO A 33 10.84 13.32 -5.57
CA PRO A 33 12.11 13.66 -6.24
C PRO A 33 12.39 12.77 -7.47
N ASN A 34 11.83 11.55 -7.50
CA ASN A 34 12.04 10.59 -8.58
C ASN A 34 10.98 10.69 -9.68
N SER A 35 9.93 11.51 -9.52
CA SER A 35 8.80 11.51 -10.46
C SER A 35 9.20 11.93 -11.87
N GLU A 36 10.03 12.97 -12.03
CA GLU A 36 10.39 13.53 -13.33
C GLU A 36 11.15 12.53 -14.21
N GLU A 37 12.18 11.88 -13.65
CA GLU A 37 13.00 10.91 -14.37
C GLU A 37 12.22 9.63 -14.71
N LEU A 38 11.42 9.12 -13.76
CA LEU A 38 10.60 7.93 -13.97
C LEU A 38 9.49 8.13 -15.01
N LEU A 39 8.91 9.34 -15.07
CA LEU A 39 7.96 9.72 -16.12
C LEU A 39 8.65 9.80 -17.49
N LYS A 40 9.83 10.43 -17.55
CA LYS A 40 10.62 10.56 -18.79
C LYS A 40 10.98 9.20 -19.40
N TRP A 41 11.35 8.24 -18.56
CA TRP A 41 11.67 6.88 -19.00
C TRP A 41 10.45 5.96 -19.13
N LYS A 42 9.25 6.49 -18.89
CA LYS A 42 7.98 5.72 -18.91
C LYS A 42 7.97 4.53 -17.95
N VAL A 43 8.76 4.58 -16.89
CA VAL A 43 8.67 3.64 -15.76
C VAL A 43 7.42 3.96 -14.94
N LYS A 44 7.10 5.24 -14.79
CA LYS A 44 5.83 5.74 -14.25
C LYS A 44 5.01 6.32 -15.42
N ILE A 45 3.79 5.86 -15.59
CA ILE A 45 2.89 6.32 -16.67
C ILE A 45 2.07 7.55 -16.22
N HIS A 46 1.73 7.61 -14.94
CA HIS A 46 0.90 8.65 -14.34
C HIS A 46 1.46 9.13 -13.01
N GLY A 47 1.21 10.39 -12.65
CA GLY A 47 1.54 10.99 -11.35
C GLY A 47 0.96 10.24 -10.15
N ASN A 48 1.56 10.42 -8.98
CA ASN A 48 1.06 9.85 -7.72
C ASN A 48 -0.31 10.45 -7.40
N ASP A 49 -0.44 11.77 -7.57
CA ASP A 49 -1.67 12.50 -7.27
C ASP A 49 -2.79 12.12 -8.24
N PHE A 50 -2.45 11.90 -9.51
CA PHE A 50 -3.40 11.40 -10.52
C PHE A 50 -3.95 10.02 -10.16
N LEU A 51 -3.08 9.06 -9.82
CA LEU A 51 -3.51 7.71 -9.46
C LEU A 51 -4.34 7.71 -8.17
N ARG A 52 -3.95 8.55 -7.20
CA ARG A 52 -4.71 8.73 -5.96
C ARG A 52 -6.10 9.31 -6.22
N GLN A 53 -6.20 10.37 -7.03
CA GLN A 53 -7.49 10.98 -7.39
C GLN A 53 -8.40 9.95 -8.09
N ARG A 54 -7.85 9.20 -9.06
CA ARG A 54 -8.58 8.14 -9.75
C ARG A 54 -9.08 7.07 -8.77
N PHE A 55 -8.25 6.66 -7.81
CA PHE A 55 -8.65 5.70 -6.78
C PHE A 55 -9.81 6.22 -5.93
N VAL A 56 -9.76 7.47 -5.47
CA VAL A 56 -10.86 8.08 -4.69
C VAL A 56 -12.14 8.11 -5.52
N ASN A 57 -12.08 8.57 -6.77
CA ASN A 57 -13.24 8.64 -7.65
C ASN A 57 -13.94 7.29 -7.88
N LEU A 58 -13.16 6.21 -7.96
CA LEU A 58 -13.70 4.86 -8.12
C LEU A 58 -14.22 4.27 -6.81
N THR A 59 -13.57 4.59 -5.68
CA THR A 59 -13.85 3.96 -4.38
C THR A 59 -15.02 4.60 -3.66
N VAL A 60 -15.22 5.91 -3.78
CA VAL A 60 -16.35 6.60 -3.10
C VAL A 60 -17.72 6.03 -3.52
N PRO A 61 -18.01 5.83 -4.82
CA PRO A 61 -19.26 5.18 -5.23
C PRO A 61 -19.40 3.75 -4.72
N GLN A 62 -18.29 2.99 -4.64
CA GLN A 62 -18.28 1.63 -4.10
C GLN A 62 -18.63 1.62 -2.61
N ALA A 63 -18.03 2.52 -1.82
CA ALA A 63 -18.34 2.68 -0.40
C ALA A 63 -19.82 3.04 -0.18
N LYS A 64 -20.37 3.95 -1.00
CA LYS A 64 -21.80 4.29 -0.98
C LYS A 64 -22.69 3.11 -1.32
N ALA A 65 -22.32 2.28 -2.30
CA ALA A 65 -23.10 1.11 -2.69
C ALA A 65 -23.21 0.06 -1.57
N ILE A 66 -22.24 0.01 -0.65
CA ILE A 66 -22.24 -0.89 0.51
C ILE A 66 -22.62 -0.19 1.83
N ASN A 67 -23.07 1.07 1.78
CA ASN A 67 -23.43 1.90 2.94
C ASN A 67 -22.30 2.05 3.97
N VAL A 68 -21.07 2.20 3.51
CA VAL A 68 -19.90 2.47 4.36
C VAL A 68 -19.51 3.94 4.23
N THR A 69 -19.23 4.59 5.36
CA THR A 69 -18.73 5.97 5.38
C THR A 69 -17.20 5.97 5.29
N LEU A 70 -16.64 6.96 4.59
CA LEU A 70 -15.21 7.19 4.56
C LEU A 70 -14.84 8.24 5.62
N PRO A 71 -13.76 8.05 6.41
CA PRO A 71 -13.38 8.93 7.52
C PRO A 71 -12.71 10.23 7.02
N ASP A 72 -13.41 10.97 6.16
CA ASP A 72 -12.96 12.23 5.58
C ASP A 72 -14.10 13.26 5.56
N PRO A 73 -14.13 14.20 6.53
CA PRO A 73 -15.14 15.25 6.58
C PRO A 73 -15.10 16.23 5.41
N LYS A 74 -13.98 16.33 4.69
CA LYS A 74 -13.81 17.23 3.54
C LYS A 74 -14.23 16.58 2.22
N LEU A 75 -14.62 15.30 2.26
CA LEU A 75 -14.98 14.53 1.07
C LEU A 75 -16.25 15.08 0.42
N LYS A 76 -16.14 15.63 -0.79
CA LYS A 76 -17.28 16.17 -1.55
C LYS A 76 -17.09 15.99 -3.04
N LEU A 77 -18.19 15.82 -3.76
CA LEU A 77 -18.17 15.78 -5.22
C LEU A 77 -18.07 17.21 -5.75
N ASN A 78 -17.08 17.48 -6.59
CA ASN A 78 -17.01 18.71 -7.36
C ASN A 78 -17.73 18.49 -8.70
N GLU A 79 -18.92 19.08 -8.83
CA GLU A 79 -19.76 18.94 -10.03
C GLU A 79 -19.13 19.51 -11.30
N LYS A 80 -18.14 20.42 -11.18
CA LYS A 80 -17.47 21.03 -12.34
C LYS A 80 -16.42 20.12 -12.95
N THR A 81 -15.70 19.37 -12.12
CA THR A 81 -14.62 18.47 -12.57
C THR A 81 -15.10 17.02 -12.67
N GLY A 82 -16.15 16.65 -11.94
CA GLY A 82 -16.59 15.28 -11.77
C GLY A 82 -15.74 14.48 -10.76
N ASP A 83 -14.80 15.14 -10.09
CA ASP A 83 -13.89 14.53 -9.13
C ASP A 83 -14.39 14.67 -7.68
N TRP A 84 -14.03 13.70 -6.85
CA TRP A 84 -14.19 13.78 -5.41
C TRP A 84 -13.02 14.55 -4.81
N GLU A 85 -13.27 15.72 -4.25
CA GLU A 85 -12.32 16.45 -3.42
C GLU A 85 -12.23 15.76 -2.07
N PHE A 86 -11.02 15.39 -1.63
CA PHE A 86 -10.74 14.73 -0.35
C PHE A 86 -9.82 15.60 0.51
N GLY A 87 -9.78 15.31 1.81
CA GLY A 87 -8.98 16.03 2.78
C GLY A 87 -7.47 15.85 2.63
N GLU A 88 -6.72 16.62 3.41
CA GLU A 88 -5.26 16.55 3.41
C GLU A 88 -4.78 15.29 4.12
N ILE A 89 -3.82 14.61 3.50
CA ILE A 89 -3.16 13.43 4.07
C ILE A 89 -2.19 13.88 5.15
N ASN A 90 -2.14 13.15 6.27
CA ASN A 90 -1.12 13.35 7.29
C ASN A 90 0.26 12.89 6.78
N TRP A 91 1.00 13.82 6.18
CA TRP A 91 2.32 13.52 5.62
C TRP A 91 3.39 13.23 6.68
N ASP A 92 3.23 13.75 7.91
CA ASP A 92 4.15 13.44 9.01
C ASP A 92 4.05 11.97 9.43
N GLU A 93 2.82 11.45 9.53
CA GLU A 93 2.58 10.02 9.75
C GLU A 93 3.15 9.18 8.61
N PHE A 94 2.91 9.56 7.36
CA PHE A 94 3.45 8.88 6.19
C PHE A 94 4.98 8.72 6.27
N TRP A 95 5.70 9.82 6.51
CA TRP A 95 7.16 9.77 6.58
C TRP A 95 7.67 9.03 7.82
N SER A 96 6.95 9.10 8.95
CA SER A 96 7.28 8.31 10.15
C SER A 96 7.21 6.81 9.86
N VAL A 97 6.13 6.35 9.20
CA VAL A 97 5.96 4.94 8.82
C VAL A 97 7.02 4.49 7.82
N VAL A 98 7.31 5.30 6.79
CA VAL A 98 8.35 5.00 5.79
C VAL A 98 9.74 4.87 6.42
N LYS A 99 10.04 5.68 7.44
CA LYS A 99 11.31 5.64 8.18
C LYS A 99 11.44 4.48 9.16
N GLY A 100 10.41 3.64 9.31
CA GLY A 100 10.47 2.48 10.20
C GLY A 100 9.74 2.64 11.53
N ASN A 101 9.11 3.79 11.79
CA ASN A 101 8.44 4.09 13.06
C ASN A 101 6.91 3.90 12.99
N GLY A 102 6.44 3.06 12.08
CA GLY A 102 5.04 2.68 11.97
C GLY A 102 4.67 1.54 12.93
N PRO A 103 3.36 1.25 13.05
CA PRO A 103 2.82 0.39 14.10
C PRO A 103 3.30 -1.07 14.04
N CYS A 104 3.71 -1.56 12.88
CA CYS A 104 4.14 -2.95 12.71
C CYS A 104 5.52 -3.09 12.03
N ASN A 105 6.29 -2.01 11.87
CA ASN A 105 7.52 -2.04 11.07
C ASN A 105 8.57 -2.99 11.68
N HIS A 106 8.74 -2.93 13.00
CA HIS A 106 9.68 -3.78 13.72
C HIS A 106 9.28 -5.26 13.65
N GLU A 107 8.01 -5.58 13.88
CA GLU A 107 7.46 -6.93 13.82
C GLU A 107 7.61 -7.53 12.41
N ARG A 108 7.35 -6.74 11.36
CA ARG A 108 7.48 -7.18 9.96
C ARG A 108 8.93 -7.54 9.61
N LEU A 109 9.87 -6.67 9.98
CA LEU A 109 11.29 -6.91 9.75
C LEU A 109 11.79 -8.11 10.55
N THR A 110 11.44 -8.18 11.84
CA THR A 110 11.83 -9.28 12.73
C THR A 110 11.30 -10.62 12.22
N ALA A 111 10.02 -10.69 11.84
CA ALA A 111 9.43 -11.91 11.29
C ALA A 111 10.13 -12.34 9.99
N ARG A 112 10.47 -11.40 9.10
CA ARG A 112 11.18 -11.69 7.85
C ARG A 112 12.62 -12.15 8.09
N GLN A 113 13.33 -11.49 9.00
CA GLN A 113 14.69 -11.85 9.40
C GLN A 113 14.73 -13.24 10.04
N ALA A 114 13.81 -13.53 10.96
CA ALA A 114 13.68 -14.83 11.62
C ALA A 114 13.40 -15.94 10.58
N ALA A 115 12.43 -15.74 9.69
CA ALA A 115 12.15 -16.71 8.62
C ALA A 115 13.38 -16.94 7.72
N HIS A 116 14.12 -15.88 7.40
CA HIS A 116 15.35 -16.00 6.62
C HIS A 116 16.44 -16.77 7.37
N GLN A 117 16.72 -16.43 8.62
CA GLN A 117 17.75 -17.09 9.45
C GLN A 117 17.39 -18.55 9.73
N ASN A 118 16.17 -18.83 10.17
CA ASN A 118 15.72 -20.18 10.50
C ASN A 118 15.64 -21.08 9.25
N GLY A 119 15.40 -20.51 8.07
CA GLY A 119 15.42 -21.22 6.79
C GLY A 119 16.80 -21.39 6.17
N MET A 120 17.90 -21.00 6.84
CA MET A 120 19.25 -21.05 6.28
C MET A 120 19.67 -22.47 5.89
N TRP A 121 19.46 -23.44 6.77
CA TRP A 121 19.81 -24.83 6.51
C TRP A 121 19.10 -25.41 5.27
N VAL A 122 17.86 -24.99 5.00
CA VAL A 122 17.11 -25.43 3.81
C VAL A 122 17.77 -24.93 2.54
N ARG A 123 18.20 -23.66 2.54
CA ARG A 123 18.91 -23.07 1.39
C ARG A 123 20.25 -23.75 1.17
N GLU A 124 21.01 -23.97 2.24
CA GLU A 124 22.30 -24.69 2.17
C GLU A 124 22.13 -26.14 1.68
N ALA A 125 21.10 -26.85 2.16
CA ALA A 125 20.78 -28.19 1.69
C ALA A 125 20.42 -28.21 0.20
N ALA A 126 19.59 -27.27 -0.26
CA ALA A 126 19.24 -27.14 -1.68
C ALA A 126 20.46 -26.83 -2.56
N GLU A 127 21.36 -25.96 -2.11
CA GLU A 127 22.60 -25.66 -2.81
C GLU A 127 23.54 -26.88 -2.88
N ALA A 128 23.72 -27.60 -1.76
CA ALA A 128 24.55 -28.80 -1.72
C ALA A 128 24.00 -29.91 -2.63
N TYR A 129 22.68 -30.12 -2.62
CA TYR A 129 22.02 -31.07 -3.51
C TYR A 129 22.23 -30.72 -4.99
N THR A 130 22.06 -29.44 -5.34
CA THR A 130 22.27 -28.92 -6.70
C THR A 130 23.71 -29.09 -7.16
N LYS A 131 24.70 -28.80 -6.29
CA LYS A 131 26.13 -29.03 -6.55
C LYS A 131 26.43 -30.52 -6.81
N LYS A 132 25.80 -31.44 -6.08
CA LYS A 132 25.97 -32.88 -6.32
C LYS A 132 25.41 -33.32 -7.67
N HIS A 133 24.20 -32.87 -8.01
CA HIS A 133 23.52 -33.28 -9.24
C HIS A 133 24.12 -32.66 -10.50
N SER A 134 24.61 -31.41 -10.42
CA SER A 134 25.35 -30.79 -11.52
C SER A 134 26.67 -31.51 -11.82
N LYS A 135 27.41 -31.93 -10.79
CA LYS A 135 28.62 -32.76 -10.97
C LYS A 135 28.31 -34.13 -11.57
N GLN A 136 27.20 -34.78 -11.20
CA GLN A 136 26.79 -36.05 -11.79
C GLN A 136 26.33 -35.94 -13.24
N LYS A 137 25.80 -34.78 -13.67
CA LYS A 137 25.40 -34.54 -15.07
C LYS A 137 26.56 -34.13 -15.98
N ALA A 138 27.65 -33.61 -15.42
CA ALA A 138 28.83 -33.17 -16.16
C ALA A 138 29.91 -34.27 -16.32
N SER A 139 29.73 -35.40 -15.64
CA SER A 139 30.58 -36.59 -15.73
C SER A 139 29.90 -37.68 -16.54
#